data_AF-A0A6A7C2F5-F1
#
_entry.id   AF-A0A6A7C2F5-F1
#
_cell.length_a   1.000
_cell.length_b   1.000
_cell.length_c   1.000
_cell.angle_alpha   90.00
_cell.angle_beta   90.00
_cell.angle_gamma   90.00
#
_symmetry.space_group_name_H-M   'P 1'
#
loop_
_entity.id
_entity.type
_entity.pdbx_description
1 polymer ?
#
loop_
_entity_poly.entity_id
_entity_poly.type
_entity_poly.pdbx_seq_one_letter_code
_entity_poly.pdbx_strand_id
1 'polypeptide(L)' 'ATHHLQPLNFGLFSPLGNYYSQGLNSFTNMSLRQTTMTKSFFGISWPAFEKALTKENVLSAWRKTWIFPFDPEVVLSKL' A
#
# COMPACT_ATOMS: atom_id res chain seq x y z
N ALA A 1 -14.66 10.40 10.07
CA ALA A 1 -13.40 9.61 10.14
C ALA A 1 -12.42 10.13 9.10
N THR A 2 -11.24 10.56 9.52
CA THR A 2 -10.18 11.25 8.75
C THR A 2 -9.42 10.34 7.77
N HIS A 3 -9.85 9.08 7.58
CA HIS A 3 -9.20 8.11 6.69
C HIS A 3 -9.15 8.57 5.23
N HIS A 4 -10.05 9.47 4.82
CA HIS A 4 -10.11 10.05 3.47
C HIS A 4 -9.04 11.12 3.17
N LEU A 5 -8.26 11.57 4.17
CA LEU A 5 -7.23 12.58 3.96
C LEU A 5 -5.81 12.06 4.18
N GLN A 6 -5.63 10.80 4.58
CA GLN A 6 -4.30 10.24 4.79
C GLN A 6 -3.72 9.73 3.46
N PRO A 7 -2.62 10.32 2.96
CA PRO A 7 -1.99 9.90 1.69
C PRO A 7 -1.65 8.41 1.69
N LEU A 8 -1.26 7.91 2.86
CA LEU A 8 -0.95 6.52 3.12
C LEU A 8 -2.09 5.56 2.72
N ASN A 9 -3.35 5.94 2.95
CA ASN A 9 -4.51 5.12 2.62
C ASN A 9 -4.83 5.12 1.10
N PHE A 10 -4.61 6.23 0.39
CA PHE A 10 -5.00 6.36 -1.02
C PHE A 10 -4.00 5.79 -2.02
N GLY A 11 -2.71 5.85 -1.69
CA GLY A 11 -1.68 5.53 -2.67
C GLY A 11 -0.77 4.39 -2.27
N LEU A 12 -0.64 4.06 -0.98
CA LEU A 12 0.44 3.18 -0.50
C LEU A 12 -0.09 1.84 0.01
N PHE A 13 -1.19 1.83 0.77
CA PHE A 13 -1.74 0.56 1.28
C PHE A 13 -2.36 -0.32 0.19
N SER A 14 -2.93 0.26 -0.87
CA SER A 14 -3.46 -0.52 -2.00
C SER A 14 -2.36 -1.30 -2.76
N PRO A 15 -1.29 -0.67 -3.29
CA PRO A 15 -0.21 -1.42 -3.93
C PRO A 15 0.55 -2.32 -2.95
N LEU A 16 0.73 -1.90 -1.69
CA LEU A 16 1.35 -2.74 -0.66
C LEU A 16 0.56 -4.03 -0.43
N GLY A 17 -0.76 -3.94 -0.27
CA GLY A 17 -1.64 -5.10 -0.10
C GLY A 17 -1.59 -6.04 -1.30
N ASN A 18 -1.53 -5.50 -2.52
CA ASN A 18 -1.39 -6.27 -3.74
C ASN A 18 -0.05 -7.03 -3.80
N TYR A 19 1.08 -6.35 -3.59
CA TYR A 19 2.40 -6.99 -3.61
C TYR A 19 2.58 -8.00 -2.47
N TYR A 20 2.04 -7.70 -1.30
CA TYR A 20 2.03 -8.63 -0.18
C TYR A 20 1.24 -9.90 -0.51
N SER A 21 0.05 -9.76 -1.09
CA SER A 21 -0.79 -10.90 -1.51
C SER A 21 -0.11 -11.75 -2.58
N GLN A 22 0.61 -11.13 -3.52
CA GLN A 22 1.40 -11.85 -4.52
C GLN A 22 2.55 -12.64 -3.87
N GLY A 23 3.31 -12.01 -2.98
CA GLY A 23 4.40 -12.67 -2.25
C GLY A 23 3.89 -13.81 -1.37
N LEU A 24 2.76 -13.61 -0.71
CA LEU A 24 2.09 -14.63 0.10
C LEU A 24 1.65 -15.82 -0.75
N ASN A 25 0.97 -15.59 -1.87
CA ASN A 25 0.55 -16.66 -2.78
C ASN A 25 1.75 -17.46 -3.31
N SER A 26 2.83 -16.78 -3.71
CA SER A 26 4.05 -17.45 -4.15
C SER A 26 4.63 -18.33 -3.05
N PHE A 27 4.74 -17.79 -1.83
CA PHE A 27 5.30 -18.51 -0.68
C PHE A 27 4.43 -19.70 -0.26
N THR A 28 3.11 -19.54 -0.23
CA THR A 28 2.15 -20.62 0.05
C THR A 28 2.21 -21.74 -1.00
N ASN A 29 2.38 -21.40 -2.28
CA ASN A 29 2.52 -22.38 -3.35
C ASN A 29 3.83 -23.17 -3.23
N MET A 30 4.96 -22.49 -2.99
CA MET A 30 6.27 -23.13 -2.84
C MET A 30 6.34 -24.06 -1.62
N SER A 31 5.58 -23.75 -0.58
CA SER A 31 5.60 -24.49 0.67
C SER A 31 4.51 -25.55 0.81
N LEU A 32 3.75 -25.81 -0.26
CA LEU A 32 2.61 -26.73 -0.23
C LEU A 32 1.62 -26.44 0.90
N ARG A 33 1.45 -25.14 1.24
CA ARG A 33 0.61 -24.64 2.34
C ARG A 33 1.06 -25.03 3.76
N GLN A 34 2.27 -25.56 3.94
CA GLN A 34 2.81 -25.97 5.24
C GLN A 34 3.74 -24.92 5.84
N THR A 35 3.24 -23.72 6.13
CA THR A 35 4.09 -22.62 6.64
C THR A 35 3.56 -21.92 7.86
N THR A 36 4.48 -21.53 8.74
CA THR A 36 4.23 -20.62 9.86
C THR A 36 4.49 -19.17 9.44
N MET A 37 3.43 -18.38 9.35
CA MET A 37 3.47 -16.97 8.92
C MET A 37 4.44 -16.11 9.72
N THR A 38 4.62 -16.38 11.01
CA THR A 38 5.39 -15.53 11.93
C THR A 38 6.87 -15.40 11.53
N LYS A 39 7.47 -16.46 10.97
CA LYS A 39 8.89 -16.43 10.55
C LYS A 39 9.06 -15.86 9.14
N SER A 40 8.06 -16.01 8.29
CA SER A 40 8.12 -15.64 6.88
C SER A 40 7.55 -14.25 6.61
N PHE A 41 6.87 -13.65 7.59
CA PHE A 41 6.23 -12.34 7.46
C PHE A 41 7.19 -11.29 6.91
N PHE A 42 8.37 -11.13 7.52
CA PHE A 42 9.34 -10.11 7.09
C PHE A 42 9.85 -10.36 5.67
N GLY A 43 10.10 -11.62 5.31
CA GLY A 43 10.56 -11.99 3.96
C GLY A 43 9.52 -11.74 2.87
N ILE A 44 8.23 -11.66 3.21
CA ILE A 44 7.14 -11.34 2.27
C ILE A 44 6.81 -9.85 2.30
N SER A 45 6.77 -9.26 3.49
CA SER A 45 6.37 -7.86 3.68
C SER A 45 7.45 -6.91 3.20
N TRP A 46 8.73 -7.13 3.51
CA TRP A 46 9.80 -6.21 3.13
C TRP A 46 9.90 -5.99 1.61
N PRO A 47 9.90 -7.03 0.76
CA PRO A 47 9.89 -6.83 -0.69
C PRO A 47 8.61 -6.17 -1.21
N ALA A 48 7.47 -6.38 -0.53
CA ALA A 48 6.23 -5.70 -0.87
C ALA A 48 6.29 -4.20 -0.51
N PHE A 49 6.92 -3.85 0.62
CA PHE A 49 7.20 -2.47 1.02
C PHE A 49 8.10 -1.78 -0.02
N GLU A 50 9.21 -2.39 -0.43
CA GLU A 50 10.13 -1.81 -1.42
C GLU A 50 9.44 -1.55 -2.76
N LYS A 51 8.54 -2.45 -3.20
CA LYS A 51 7.77 -2.28 -4.44
C LYS A 51 6.66 -1.24 -4.33
N ALA A 52 6.06 -1.09 -3.15
CA ALA A 52 4.96 -0.15 -2.94
C ALA A 52 5.44 1.28 -2.68
N LEU A 53 6.53 1.46 -1.92
CA LEU A 53 7.06 2.77 -1.52
C LEU A 53 8.03 3.35 -2.56
N THR A 54 7.61 3.39 -3.82
CA THR A 54 8.35 4.15 -4.84
C THR A 54 8.08 5.63 -4.72
N LYS A 55 9.01 6.47 -5.20
CA LYS A 55 8.84 7.92 -5.24
C LYS A 55 7.58 8.31 -6.00
N GLU A 56 7.29 7.61 -7.09
CA GLU A 56 6.14 7.84 -7.96
C GLU A 56 4.83 7.53 -7.22
N ASN A 57 4.77 6.41 -6.49
CA ASN A 57 3.59 6.04 -5.70
C ASN A 57 3.35 7.02 -4.56
N VAL A 58 4.42 7.44 -3.87
CA VAL A 58 4.33 8.46 -2.81
C VAL A 58 3.79 9.77 -3.39
N LEU A 59 4.40 10.29 -4.46
CA LEU A 59 3.95 11.55 -5.10
C LEU A 59 2.50 11.46 -5.62
N SER A 60 2.11 10.32 -6.18
CA SER A 60 0.74 10.05 -6.60
C SER A 60 -0.24 10.03 -5.43
N ALA A 61 0.16 9.47 -4.28
CA ALA A 61 -0.64 9.46 -3.05
C ALA A 61 -0.92 10.87 -2.52
N TRP A 62 0.09 11.73 -2.52
CA TRP A 62 -0.02 13.14 -2.12
C TRP A 62 -0.93 13.93 -3.06
N ARG A 63 -0.83 13.69 -4.38
CA ARG A 63 -1.72 14.32 -5.36
C ARG A 63 -3.17 13.91 -5.18
N LYS A 64 -3.44 12.63 -4.93
CA LYS A 64 -4.81 12.09 -4.75
C LYS A 64 -5.50 12.59 -3.50
N THR A 65 -4.73 12.95 -2.47
CA THR A 65 -5.27 13.55 -1.24
C THR A 65 -5.41 15.06 -1.33
N TRP A 66 -4.96 15.67 -2.44
CA TRP A 66 -5.03 17.12 -2.69
C TRP A 66 -4.42 17.97 -1.58
N ILE A 67 -3.53 17.37 -0.80
CA ILE A 67 -2.67 18.06 0.17
C ILE A 67 -1.49 18.69 -0.58
N PHE A 68 -0.97 17.99 -1.59
CA PHE A 68 0.12 18.50 -2.42
C PHE A 68 0.01 18.04 -3.88
N PRO A 69 -0.15 18.95 -4.85
CA PRO A 69 -0.41 20.39 -4.65
C PRO A 69 -1.71 20.58 -3.86
N PHE A 70 -1.75 21.62 -3.02
CA PHE A 70 -2.90 21.90 -2.16
C PHE A 70 -4.09 22.39 -2.99
N ASP A 71 -5.18 21.64 -2.99
CA ASP A 71 -6.42 21.98 -3.68
C ASP A 71 -7.64 21.56 -2.82
N PRO A 72 -8.13 22.45 -1.95
CA PRO A 72 -9.21 22.13 -1.01
C PRO A 72 -10.56 21.92 -1.69
N GLU A 73 -10.79 22.49 -2.88
CA GLU A 73 -12.06 22.38 -3.62
C GLU A 73 -12.35 20.92 -4.02
N VAL A 74 -11.32 20.12 -4.27
CA VAL A 74 -11.51 18.70 -4.63
C VAL A 74 -11.92 17.84 -3.43
N VAL A 75 -11.57 18.25 -2.22
CA VAL A 75 -12.04 17.59 -0.99
C VAL A 75 -13.46 18.06 -0.65
N LEU A 76 -13.68 19.37 -0.74
CA LEU A 76 -14.97 20.00 -0.43
C LEU A 76 -16.08 19.55 -1.39
N SER A 77 -15.77 19.33 -2.67
CA SER A 77 -16.74 18.80 -3.66
C SER A 77 -17.16 17.34 -3.45
N LYS A 78 -16.50 16.61 -2.55
CA LYS A 78 -16.78 15.19 -2.24
C LYS A 78 -17.48 14.99 -0.88
N LEU A 79 -17.71 16.08 -0.14
CA LEU A 79 -18.53 16.12 1.08
C LEU A 79 -19.98 16.41 0.72
#